data_AF-A0A938SIK5-F1
#
_entry.id   AF-A0A938SIK5-F1
#
_cell.length_a   1.000
_cell.length_b   1.000
_cell.length_c   1.000
_cell.angle_alpha   90.00
_cell.angle_beta   90.00
_cell.angle_gamma   90.00
#
_symmetry.space_group_name_H-M   'P 1'
#
loop_
_entity.id
_entity.type
_entity.pdbx_description
1 polymer ?
#
loop_
_entity_poly.entity_id
_entity_poly.type
_entity_poly.pdbx_seq_one_letter_code
_entity_poly.pdbx_strand_id
1 'polypeptide(L)' 'MRPQETRFLRENGFLPLRMKLTLVILHTNDFHSALDAFAKVATLAERARAEHPGRVLLLDSGDTFYFHR' A
#
# COMPACT_ATOMS: atom_id res chain seq x y z
N MET A 1 5.30 32.84 4.16
CA MET A 1 4.65 32.90 5.49
C MET A 1 5.74 33.13 6.52
N ARG A 2 5.53 34.06 7.46
CA ARG A 2 6.50 34.41 8.50
C ARG A 2 6.53 33.30 9.57
N PRO A 3 7.68 33.00 10.20
CA PRO A 3 7.79 31.91 11.19
C PRO A 3 6.75 31.98 12.33
N GLN A 4 6.40 33.20 12.74
CA GLN A 4 5.38 33.49 13.76
C GLN A 4 3.94 33.10 13.33
N GLU A 5 3.62 33.18 12.04
CA GLU A 5 2.30 32.81 11.50
C GLU A 5 2.15 31.29 11.45
N THR A 6 3.21 30.57 11.08
CA THR A 6 3.24 29.10 11.04
C THR A 6 3.05 28.48 12.42
N ARG A 7 3.61 29.11 13.46
CA ARG A 7 3.48 28.65 14.85
C ARG A 7 2.05 28.82 15.36
N PHE A 8 1.46 30.00 15.16
CA PHE A 8 0.07 30.28 15.53
C PHE A 8 -0.90 29.30 14.89
N LEU A 9 -0.75 29.01 13.59
CA LEU A 9 -1.62 28.06 12.88
C LEU A 9 -1.42 26.60 13.36
N ARG A 10 -0.22 26.21 13.81
CA ARG A 10 0.03 24.88 14.40
C ARG A 10 -0.57 24.74 15.79
N GLU A 11 -0.39 25.74 16.64
CA GLU A 11 -0.88 25.75 18.03
C GLU A 11 -2.41 25.79 18.09
N ASN A 12 -3.06 26.42 17.10
CA ASN A 12 -4.52 26.52 17.00
C ASN A 12 -5.14 25.47 16.05
N GLY A 13 -4.38 24.45 15.64
CA GLY A 13 -4.91 23.31 14.86
C GLY A 13 -5.28 23.60 13.40
N PHE A 14 -4.95 24.78 12.87
CA PHE A 14 -5.24 25.19 11.49
C PHE A 14 -4.21 24.69 10.46
N LEU A 15 -3.04 24.23 10.91
CA LEU A 15 -2.11 23.48 10.08
C LEU A 15 -2.32 21.99 10.33
N PRO A 16 -2.63 21.18 9.31
CA PRO A 16 -2.68 19.74 9.49
C PRO A 16 -1.33 19.28 10.03
N LEU A 17 -1.35 18.54 11.14
CA LEU A 17 -0.21 17.76 11.58
C LEU A 17 0.23 16.95 10.38
N ARG A 18 1.44 17.21 9.88
CA ARG A 18 2.02 16.48 8.75
C ARG A 18 2.33 15.07 9.23
N MET A 19 1.30 14.23 9.30
CA MET A 19 1.42 12.85 9.70
C MET A 19 2.13 12.10 8.58
N LYS A 20 3.24 11.47 8.92
CA LYS A 20 3.98 10.62 7.99
C LYS A 20 3.13 9.37 7.76
N LEU A 21 2.45 9.30 6.61
CA LEU A 21 1.72 8.11 6.18
C LEU A 21 2.69 7.19 5.43
N THR A 22 2.73 5.92 5.82
CA THR A 22 3.43 4.86 5.08
C THR A 22 2.38 3.94 4.48
N LEU A 23 2.41 3.78 3.16
CA LEU A 23 1.64 2.80 2.41
C LEU A 23 2.61 1.76 1.87
N VAL A 24 2.29 0.49 2.05
CA VAL A 24 3.03 -0.65 1.50
C VAL A 24 2.25 -1.15 0.30
N ILE A 25 2.90 -1.19 -0.86
CA ILE A 25 2.30 -1.68 -2.10
C ILE A 25 2.99 -2.99 -2.47
N LEU A 26 2.20 -4.05 -2.56
CA LEU A 26 2.59 -5.31 -3.16
C LEU A 26 1.91 -5.40 -4.52
N HIS A 27 2.63 -5.81 -5.56
CA HIS A 27 2.02 -6.01 -6.86
C HIS A 27 2.51 -7.30 -7.52
N THR A 28 1.66 -7.87 -8.37
CA THR A 28 1.94 -8.99 -9.26
C THR A 28 1.57 -8.64 -10.69
N ASN A 29 2.20 -9.32 -11.64
CA ASN A 29 1.88 -9.28 -13.06
C ASN A 29 2.31 -10.62 -13.68
N ASP A 30 1.80 -10.94 -14.87
CA ASP A 30 2.33 -12.04 -15.70
C ASP A 30 2.30 -13.39 -14.97
N PHE A 31 1.22 -13.70 -14.27
CA PHE A 31 1.11 -14.98 -13.58
C PHE A 31 1.15 -16.17 -14.54
N HIS A 32 0.75 -16.01 -15.81
CA HIS A 32 0.85 -17.07 -16.83
C HIS A 32 0.25 -18.41 -16.35
N SER A 33 -0.87 -18.37 -15.62
CA SER A 33 -1.51 -19.55 -15.00
C SER A 33 -0.64 -20.31 -13.97
N ALA A 34 0.39 -19.69 -13.39
CA ALA A 34 1.22 -20.27 -12.34
C ALA A 34 0.47 -20.33 -11.00
N LEU A 35 -0.46 -21.29 -10.87
CA LEU A 35 -1.36 -21.43 -9.72
C LEU A 35 -0.63 -21.53 -8.36
N ASP A 36 0.54 -22.17 -8.33
CA ASP A 36 1.34 -22.30 -7.11
C ASP A 36 1.88 -20.97 -6.57
N ALA A 37 2.01 -19.95 -7.44
CA ALA A 37 2.50 -18.65 -7.02
C ALA A 37 1.44 -17.85 -6.24
N PHE A 38 0.13 -18.13 -6.41
CA PHE A 38 -0.93 -17.43 -5.66
C PHE A 38 -0.83 -17.69 -4.16
N ALA A 39 -0.52 -18.93 -3.76
CA ALA A 39 -0.35 -19.28 -2.34
C ALA A 39 0.84 -18.52 -1.71
N LYS A 40 1.93 -18.34 -2.47
CA LYS A 40 3.10 -17.56 -2.03
C LYS A 40 2.76 -16.08 -1.87
N VAL A 41 2.04 -15.51 -2.83
CA VAL A 41 1.61 -14.10 -2.79
C VAL A 41 0.63 -13.85 -1.65
N ALA A 42 -0.34 -14.76 -1.43
CA ALA A 42 -1.25 -14.68 -0.29
C ALA A 42 -0.48 -14.71 1.04
N THR A 43 0.48 -15.64 1.20
CA THR A 43 1.31 -15.74 2.40
C THR A 43 2.12 -14.46 2.65
N LEU A 44 2.73 -13.91 1.60
CA LEU A 44 3.48 -12.65 1.68
C LEU A 44 2.57 -11.48 2.08
N ALA A 45 1.38 -11.40 1.48
CA ALA A 45 0.41 -10.34 1.76
C ALA A 45 -0.08 -10.38 3.21
N GLU A 46 -0.37 -11.57 3.75
CA GLU A 46 -0.77 -11.73 5.16
C GLU A 46 0.35 -11.31 6.11
N ARG A 47 1.60 -11.68 5.84
CA ARG A 47 2.75 -11.23 6.64
C ARG A 47 2.89 -9.70 6.61
N ALA A 48 2.84 -9.11 5.42
CA ALA A 48 2.91 -7.65 5.28
C ALA A 48 1.76 -6.95 6.01
N ARG A 49 0.54 -7.50 5.95
CA ARG A 49 -0.63 -6.95 6.66
C ARG A 49 -0.48 -7.05 8.18
N ALA A 50 0.13 -8.11 8.70
CA ALA A 50 0.44 -8.24 10.12
C ALA A 50 1.51 -7.23 10.58
N GLU A 51 2.53 -7.00 9.75
CA GLU A 51 3.59 -6.00 10.02
C GLU A 51 3.10 -4.55 9.86
N HIS A 52 2.15 -4.32 8.95
CA HIS A 52 1.62 -2.99 8.61
C HIS A 52 0.08 -2.95 8.58
N PRO A 53 -0.59 -3.09 9.75
CA PRO A 53 -2.05 -3.14 9.82
C PRO A 53 -2.72 -1.92 9.17
N GLY A 54 -3.67 -2.18 8.26
CA GLY A 54 -4.44 -1.15 7.56
C GLY A 54 -3.66 -0.32 6.53
N ARG A 55 -2.42 -0.72 6.19
CA ARG A 55 -1.52 0.06 5.33
C ARG A 55 -0.93 -0.74 4.16
N VAL A 56 -1.51 -1.88 3.83
CA VAL A 56 -1.04 -2.74 2.73
C VAL A 56 -2.08 -2.77 1.61
N LEU A 57 -1.64 -2.46 0.40
CA LEU A 57 -2.41 -2.62 -0.83
C LEU A 57 -1.75 -3.71 -1.68
N LEU A 58 -2.51 -4.75 -2.03
CA LEU A 58 -2.10 -5.79 -2.97
C LEU A 58 -2.81 -5.56 -4.31
N LEU A 59 -2.06 -5.52 -5.41
CA LEU A 59 -2.55 -5.30 -6.77
C LEU A 59 -2.12 -6.44 -7.70
N ASP A 60 -3.00 -6.84 -8.61
CA ASP A 60 -2.65 -7.71 -9.74
C ASP A 60 -2.85 -6.93 -11.05
N SER A 61 -1.81 -6.91 -11.89
CA SER A 61 -1.81 -6.13 -13.14
C SER A 61 -2.27 -6.93 -14.38
N GLY A 62 -2.75 -8.16 -14.18
CA GLY A 62 -3.29 -9.00 -15.25
C GLY A 62 -2.30 -10.02 -15.81
N ASP A 63 -2.66 -10.54 -16.99
CA ASP A 63 -2.03 -11.73 -17.61
C ASP A 63 -1.99 -12.96 -16.66
N THR A 64 -3.14 -13.19 -16.04
CA THR A 64 -3.31 -14.14 -14.94
C THR A 64 -3.59 -15.56 -15.42
N PHE A 65 -4.44 -15.71 -16.45
CA PHE A 65 -4.89 -17.00 -16.97
C PHE A 65 -4.84 -17.04 -18.49
N TYR A 66 -4.37 -18.18 -19.02
CA TYR A 66 -4.53 -18.53 -20.42
C TYR A 66 -5.69 -19.51 -20.56
N PHE A 67 -6.71 -19.11 -21.31
CA PHE A 67 -7.73 -20.05 -21.78
C PHE A 67 -7.34 -20.47 -23.20
N HIS A 68 -6.90 -21.71 -23.37
CA HIS A 68 -6.86 -22.31 -24.70
C HIS A 68 -8.30 -22.44 -25.20
N ARG A 69 -8.63 -21.70 -26.27
CA ARG A 69 -9.83 -21.92 -27.08
C ARG A 69 -9.55 -22.98 -28.14
#